data_AF-A0A1J1E0S0-F1
#
_entry.id   AF-A0A1J1E0S0-F1
#
_cell.length_a   1.000
_cell.length_b   1.000
_cell.length_c   1.000
_cell.angle_alpha   90.00
_cell.angle_beta   90.00
_cell.angle_gamma   90.00
#
_symmetry.space_group_name_H-M   'P 1'
#
loop_
_entity.id
_entity.type
_entity.pdbx_description
1 polymer ?
#
loop_
_entity_poly.entity_id
_entity_poly.type
_entity_poly.pdbx_seq_one_letter_code
_entity_poly.pdbx_strand_id
1 'polypeptide(L)'
;MFKNLLSLLTLGLVVFSCSKSDEVSEKALELKISSVKFEKSKNLNADNVSEFYEKLFVTTTPARAKGKNVAPGAATNGYPTEFTITATNIVGDSVINVELPFNANFEALKTNATAKATITFKSAVEGVTLGNTTITGTSAEIPFEIPTAELTKEKLEAGFFKKELVFSKAGDTSSVKKYTVVVKFSNDKSDKCDIKQGEFGFIVADTGANAKASFNQHGTAPTAGKIIAAHYVTPSNGDKDGSQTKPFEFELRKGKSSDAAGELAATNGATSGQYFKADALKLPDGAYIEVDNTPGSTSNTAADVNPITGNSSSNTDGQQLKVNSSTATTAQSYTFRVVAQDGSKKYYKLTINATAPN
;
A
#
# COMPACT_ATOMS: atom_id res chain seq x y z
N MET A 1 43.31 25.52 -9.10
CA MET A 1 44.51 24.67 -9.14
C MET A 1 44.07 23.28 -9.58
N PHE A 2 44.25 22.97 -10.87
CA PHE A 2 43.97 21.65 -11.46
C PHE A 2 45.31 21.04 -11.85
N LYS A 3 45.72 19.94 -11.21
CA LYS A 3 46.87 19.12 -11.65
C LYS A 3 46.68 17.65 -11.26
N ASN A 4 46.79 16.81 -12.30
CA ASN A 4 47.35 15.45 -12.36
C ASN A 4 46.52 14.26 -11.86
N LEU A 5 46.04 13.44 -12.80
CA LEU A 5 46.65 12.18 -13.31
C LEU A 5 45.66 11.60 -14.33
N LEU A 6 45.82 11.69 -15.66
CA LEU A 6 46.78 11.01 -16.54
C LEU A 6 46.81 9.48 -16.38
N SER A 7 46.19 8.75 -17.32
CA SER A 7 46.81 7.63 -18.07
C SER A 7 45.79 7.07 -19.08
N LEU A 8 45.86 7.47 -20.35
CA LEU A 8 46.65 6.87 -21.43
C LEU A 8 45.92 5.69 -22.11
N LEU A 9 45.12 6.11 -23.10
CA LEU A 9 44.67 5.39 -24.29
C LEU A 9 45.73 4.40 -24.79
N THR A 10 45.50 3.11 -24.56
CA THR A 10 46.27 2.04 -25.22
C THR A 10 45.42 1.52 -26.37
N LEU A 11 45.66 2.07 -27.57
CA LEU A 11 45.25 1.48 -28.84
C LEU A 11 46.02 0.18 -29.03
N GLY A 12 45.36 -0.95 -28.78
CA GLY A 12 45.82 -2.28 -29.17
C GLY A 12 44.87 -2.87 -30.20
N LEU A 13 45.39 -3.11 -31.40
CA LEU A 13 44.73 -3.79 -32.52
C LEU A 13 43.97 -5.05 -32.07
N VAL A 14 42.70 -5.17 -32.48
CA VAL A 14 42.14 -6.48 -32.85
C VAL A 14 41.91 -6.43 -34.36
N VAL A 15 42.77 -7.13 -35.07
CA VAL A 15 42.64 -7.44 -36.49
C VAL A 15 41.34 -8.24 -36.64
N PHE A 16 40.39 -7.73 -37.43
CA PHE A 16 39.25 -8.51 -37.91
C PHE A 16 39.79 -9.61 -38.83
N SER A 17 40.21 -10.73 -38.24
CA SER A 17 40.31 -11.98 -38.96
C SER A 17 38.88 -12.45 -39.21
N CYS A 18 38.45 -12.27 -40.46
CA CYS A 18 37.25 -12.87 -41.02
C CYS A 18 37.42 -14.40 -40.99
N SER A 19 37.09 -15.01 -39.87
CA SER A 19 36.65 -16.40 -39.83
C SER A 19 35.13 -16.34 -39.77
N LYS A 20 34.52 -16.38 -40.95
CA LYS A 20 33.12 -16.75 -41.11
C LYS A 20 33.00 -18.17 -40.56
N SER A 21 32.74 -18.29 -39.26
CA SER A 21 32.11 -19.47 -38.71
C SER A 21 30.74 -19.52 -39.38
N ASP A 22 30.48 -20.53 -40.20
CA ASP A 22 29.13 -20.91 -40.57
C ASP A 22 28.43 -21.37 -39.28
N GLU A 23 28.06 -20.41 -38.43
CA GLU A 23 27.07 -20.63 -37.39
C GLU A 23 25.79 -20.93 -38.13
N VAL A 24 25.42 -22.20 -38.11
CA VAL A 24 24.05 -22.67 -38.32
C VAL A 24 23.18 -21.69 -37.55
N SER A 25 22.48 -20.80 -38.25
CA SER A 25 21.59 -19.85 -37.61
C SER A 25 20.51 -20.68 -36.93
N GLU A 26 20.65 -20.91 -35.62
CA GLU A 26 19.60 -21.51 -34.81
C GLU A 26 18.33 -20.72 -35.12
N LYS A 27 17.34 -21.38 -35.70
CA LYS A 27 16.10 -20.73 -36.11
C LYS A 27 15.38 -20.37 -34.82
N ALA A 28 15.54 -19.12 -34.37
CA ALA A 28 14.96 -18.63 -33.13
C ALA A 28 13.46 -18.94 -33.10
N LEU A 29 12.99 -19.51 -31.99
CA LEU A 29 11.59 -19.89 -31.82
C LEU A 29 10.71 -18.63 -31.95
N GLU A 30 9.83 -18.60 -32.95
CA GLU A 30 8.95 -17.47 -33.21
C GLU A 30 7.75 -17.49 -32.25
N LEU A 31 7.99 -17.03 -31.02
CA LEU A 31 6.99 -16.97 -29.95
C LEU A 31 6.88 -15.54 -29.41
N LYS A 32 5.65 -15.00 -29.41
CA LYS A 32 5.34 -13.66 -28.93
C LYS A 32 4.27 -13.70 -27.84
N ILE A 33 4.60 -13.15 -26.67
CA ILE A 33 3.65 -12.96 -25.57
C ILE A 33 2.86 -11.66 -25.81
N SER A 34 1.56 -11.70 -25.56
CA SER A 34 0.62 -10.57 -25.70
C SER A 34 0.20 -9.99 -24.36
N SER A 35 0.06 -10.84 -23.33
CA SER A 35 -0.25 -10.42 -21.97
C SER A 35 0.20 -11.47 -20.95
N VAL A 36 0.34 -11.03 -19.71
CA VAL A 36 0.50 -11.90 -18.55
C VAL A 36 -0.53 -11.48 -17.50
N LYS A 37 -1.31 -12.42 -16.99
CA LYS A 37 -2.41 -12.14 -16.06
C LYS A 37 -2.30 -12.92 -14.77
N PHE A 38 -2.37 -12.25 -13.63
CA PHE A 38 -2.54 -12.86 -12.31
C PHE A 38 -4.00 -12.78 -11.90
N GLU A 39 -4.66 -13.92 -11.75
CA GLU A 39 -6.06 -13.98 -11.31
C GLU A 39 -6.14 -14.23 -9.81
N LYS A 40 -6.99 -13.49 -9.12
CA LYS A 40 -7.18 -13.61 -7.67
C LYS A 40 -7.53 -15.04 -7.25
N SER A 41 -8.42 -15.70 -8.00
CA SER A 41 -8.87 -17.08 -7.75
C SER A 41 -7.75 -18.12 -7.82
N LYS A 42 -6.67 -17.81 -8.54
CA LYS A 42 -5.49 -18.67 -8.69
C LYS A 42 -4.36 -18.31 -7.72
N ASN A 43 -4.47 -17.17 -7.05
CA ASN A 43 -3.45 -16.63 -6.15
C ASN A 43 -4.05 -16.46 -4.74
N LEU A 44 -4.59 -17.55 -4.21
CA LEU A 44 -5.10 -17.65 -2.84
C LEU A 44 -4.12 -18.44 -1.97
N ASN A 45 -4.04 -18.08 -0.69
CA ASN A 45 -3.48 -18.91 0.37
C ASN A 45 -4.63 -19.33 1.30
N ALA A 46 -5.07 -20.57 1.16
CA ALA A 46 -6.31 -21.08 1.74
C ALA A 46 -7.50 -20.15 1.40
N ASP A 47 -8.16 -19.60 2.42
CA ASP A 47 -9.32 -18.72 2.25
C ASP A 47 -8.97 -17.24 2.10
N ASN A 48 -7.69 -16.89 1.99
CA ASN A 48 -7.23 -15.51 1.84
C ASN A 48 -6.51 -15.28 0.51
N VAL A 49 -6.48 -14.04 0.05
CA VAL A 49 -5.59 -13.58 -1.02
C VAL A 49 -4.13 -13.86 -0.62
N SER A 50 -3.31 -14.33 -1.56
CA SER A 50 -1.89 -14.60 -1.30
C SER A 50 -1.11 -13.32 -1.09
N GLU A 51 -0.07 -13.36 -0.25
CA GLU A 51 0.72 -12.18 0.09
C GLU A 51 1.32 -11.50 -1.15
N PHE A 52 1.82 -12.27 -2.12
CA PHE A 52 2.33 -11.71 -3.37
C PHE A 52 1.24 -10.97 -4.16
N TYR A 53 0.03 -11.54 -4.26
CA TYR A 53 -1.07 -10.91 -4.98
C TYR A 53 -1.47 -9.58 -4.33
N GLU A 54 -1.37 -9.47 -3.00
CA GLU A 54 -1.59 -8.20 -2.31
C GLU A 54 -0.60 -7.11 -2.76
N LYS A 55 0.67 -7.47 -2.99
CA LYS A 55 1.74 -6.53 -3.39
C LYS A 55 1.57 -5.99 -4.82
N LEU A 56 0.71 -6.61 -5.64
CA LEU A 56 0.38 -6.10 -6.98
C LEU A 56 -0.48 -4.82 -6.94
N PHE A 57 -1.03 -4.47 -5.78
CA PHE A 57 -1.97 -3.35 -5.64
C PHE A 57 -1.48 -2.31 -4.63
N VAL A 58 -1.84 -1.06 -4.88
CA VAL A 58 -1.47 0.08 -4.02
C VAL A 58 -2.09 -0.11 -2.63
N THR A 59 -1.35 0.16 -1.57
CA THR A 59 -1.87 0.05 -0.20
C THR A 59 -3.01 1.04 0.04
N THR A 60 -3.99 0.64 0.86
CA THR A 60 -5.14 1.49 1.21
C THR A 60 -5.28 1.58 2.72
N THR A 61 -5.85 2.68 3.18
CA THR A 61 -6.30 2.83 4.56
C THR A 61 -7.80 3.15 4.52
N PRO A 62 -8.67 2.34 5.14
CA PRO A 62 -8.38 1.07 5.81
C PRO A 62 -7.85 0.00 4.84
N ALA A 63 -7.17 -1.01 5.38
CA ALA A 63 -6.65 -2.12 4.60
C ALA A 63 -7.80 -2.94 3.97
N ARG A 64 -7.55 -3.46 2.76
CA ARG A 64 -8.48 -4.36 2.07
C ARG A 64 -8.71 -5.64 2.89
N ALA A 65 -9.90 -6.21 2.76
CA ALA A 65 -10.20 -7.49 3.38
C ALA A 65 -9.57 -8.63 2.58
N LYS A 66 -8.79 -9.48 3.27
CA LYS A 66 -8.01 -10.55 2.63
C LYS A 66 -8.85 -11.77 2.23
N GLY A 67 -10.03 -11.95 2.82
CA GLY A 67 -10.86 -13.12 2.54
C GLY A 67 -11.18 -13.28 1.06
N LYS A 68 -11.17 -14.52 0.56
CA LYS A 68 -11.47 -14.86 -0.84
C LYS A 68 -12.87 -14.36 -1.24
N ASN A 69 -13.81 -14.47 -0.31
CA ASN A 69 -15.21 -14.07 -0.45
C ASN A 69 -15.42 -12.65 0.07
N VAL A 70 -16.41 -11.97 -0.51
CA VAL A 70 -16.90 -10.70 0.01
C VAL A 70 -17.71 -10.97 1.28
N ALA A 71 -17.44 -10.21 2.35
CA ALA A 71 -18.18 -10.36 3.60
C ALA A 71 -19.68 -10.04 3.38
N PRO A 72 -20.60 -10.68 4.12
CA PRO A 72 -22.02 -10.36 4.03
C PRO A 72 -22.27 -8.85 4.21
N GLY A 73 -22.99 -8.24 3.27
CA GLY A 73 -23.29 -6.80 3.27
C GLY A 73 -22.21 -5.90 2.66
N ALA A 74 -21.06 -6.42 2.23
CA ALA A 74 -20.07 -5.67 1.46
C ALA A 74 -20.26 -5.89 -0.06
N ALA A 75 -19.91 -4.89 -0.88
CA ALA A 75 -19.94 -5.00 -2.34
C ALA A 75 -18.66 -5.62 -2.92
N THR A 76 -17.53 -5.48 -2.22
CA THR A 76 -16.21 -6.01 -2.61
C THR A 76 -15.34 -6.23 -1.37
N ASN A 77 -14.32 -7.08 -1.47
CA ASN A 77 -13.26 -7.18 -0.45
C ASN A 77 -12.11 -6.18 -0.72
N GLY A 78 -12.22 -5.39 -1.79
CA GLY A 78 -11.27 -4.36 -2.19
C GLY A 78 -10.18 -4.83 -3.16
N TYR A 79 -9.95 -6.14 -3.31
CA TYR A 79 -8.98 -6.66 -4.27
C TYR A 79 -9.63 -6.91 -5.63
N PRO A 80 -9.04 -6.41 -6.74
CA PRO A 80 -9.47 -6.74 -8.10
C PRO A 80 -9.47 -8.25 -8.36
N THR A 81 -10.27 -8.68 -9.35
CA THR A 81 -10.33 -10.09 -9.76
C THR A 81 -9.09 -10.53 -10.54
N GLU A 82 -8.40 -9.58 -11.18
CA GLU A 82 -7.18 -9.81 -11.93
C GLU A 82 -6.24 -8.61 -11.88
N PHE A 83 -4.95 -8.90 -12.08
CA PHE A 83 -3.90 -7.93 -12.39
C PHE A 83 -3.30 -8.35 -13.73
N THR A 84 -3.36 -7.45 -14.73
CA THR A 84 -2.98 -7.77 -16.10
C THR A 84 -1.82 -6.89 -16.55
N ILE A 85 -0.72 -7.54 -16.93
CA ILE A 85 0.41 -6.94 -17.61
C ILE A 85 0.06 -6.90 -19.10
N THR A 86 -0.13 -5.69 -19.62
CA THR A 86 -0.50 -5.43 -21.00
C THR A 86 0.72 -5.40 -21.92
N ALA A 87 0.48 -5.39 -23.24
CA ALA A 87 1.54 -5.35 -24.25
C ALA A 87 2.51 -4.16 -24.09
N THR A 88 2.08 -3.04 -23.52
CA THR A 88 2.92 -1.86 -23.23
C THR A 88 4.04 -2.15 -22.23
N ASN A 89 3.82 -3.08 -21.30
CA ASN A 89 4.80 -3.49 -20.31
C ASN A 89 5.62 -4.70 -20.77
N ILE A 90 5.35 -5.21 -21.98
CA ILE A 90 6.16 -6.22 -22.66
C ILE A 90 7.06 -5.48 -23.66
N VAL A 91 8.31 -5.25 -23.28
CA VAL A 91 9.24 -4.44 -24.04
C VAL A 91 9.99 -5.31 -25.04
N GLY A 92 9.79 -5.01 -26.32
CA GLY A 92 10.30 -5.82 -27.42
C GLY A 92 9.75 -7.26 -27.36
N ASP A 93 10.56 -8.21 -27.80
CA ASP A 93 10.22 -9.63 -27.75
C ASP A 93 11.04 -10.37 -26.67
N SER A 94 11.37 -9.71 -25.55
CA SER A 94 12.30 -10.29 -24.56
C SER A 94 12.10 -9.87 -23.10
N VAL A 95 11.38 -8.80 -22.77
CA VAL A 95 11.23 -8.34 -21.37
C VAL A 95 9.77 -8.17 -20.99
N ILE A 96 9.38 -8.69 -19.82
CA ILE A 96 8.04 -8.53 -19.24
C ILE A 96 8.19 -7.77 -17.93
N ASN A 97 7.73 -6.53 -17.88
CA ASN A 97 7.78 -5.71 -16.67
C ASN A 97 6.53 -5.96 -15.80
N VAL A 98 6.76 -6.39 -14.56
CA VAL A 98 5.76 -6.41 -13.49
C VAL A 98 6.01 -5.18 -12.61
N GLU A 99 5.17 -4.16 -12.76
CA GLU A 99 5.32 -2.90 -12.04
C GLU A 99 4.45 -2.91 -10.79
N LEU A 100 5.09 -3.05 -9.63
CA LEU A 100 4.44 -3.00 -8.33
C LEU A 100 4.23 -1.54 -7.92
N PRO A 101 3.10 -1.15 -7.32
CA PRO A 101 2.95 0.19 -6.77
C PRO A 101 4.03 0.48 -5.73
N PHE A 102 4.62 1.69 -5.78
CA PHE A 102 5.62 2.08 -4.79
C PHE A 102 5.02 2.09 -3.38
N ASN A 103 5.74 1.56 -2.40
CA ASN A 103 5.32 1.58 -1.00
C ASN A 103 6.53 1.84 -0.10
N ALA A 104 6.53 2.97 0.60
CA ALA A 104 7.61 3.34 1.52
C ALA A 104 7.75 2.34 2.69
N ASN A 105 6.65 1.71 3.10
CA ASN A 105 6.58 0.69 4.14
C ASN A 105 6.44 -0.71 3.52
N PHE A 106 7.09 -0.95 2.39
CA PHE A 106 7.07 -2.26 1.74
C PHE A 106 7.69 -3.31 2.65
N GLU A 107 6.87 -4.22 3.15
CA GLU A 107 7.32 -5.43 3.84
C GLU A 107 7.62 -6.53 2.83
N ALA A 108 8.75 -7.22 3.02
CA ALA A 108 9.07 -8.42 2.25
C ALA A 108 8.05 -9.54 2.51
N LEU A 109 7.98 -10.52 1.61
CA LEU A 109 7.18 -11.71 1.82
C LEU A 109 7.62 -12.45 3.09
N LYS A 110 6.66 -12.96 3.86
CA LYS A 110 6.96 -13.72 5.10
C LYS A 110 7.53 -15.11 4.80
N THR A 111 7.11 -15.70 3.69
CA THR A 111 7.56 -17.00 3.21
C THR A 111 7.70 -16.96 1.69
N ASN A 112 8.51 -17.84 1.11
CA ASN A 112 8.59 -17.99 -0.33
C ASN A 112 7.18 -18.24 -0.89
N ALA A 113 6.84 -17.59 -2.00
CA ALA A 113 5.54 -17.70 -2.61
C ALA A 113 5.62 -18.34 -3.99
N THR A 114 4.56 -19.02 -4.39
CA THR A 114 4.34 -19.43 -5.78
C THR A 114 3.13 -18.65 -6.30
N ALA A 115 3.37 -17.74 -7.23
CA ALA A 115 2.31 -17.03 -7.93
C ALA A 115 1.94 -17.78 -9.20
N LYS A 116 0.67 -17.78 -9.57
CA LYS A 116 0.19 -18.37 -10.82
C LYS A 116 -0.22 -17.26 -11.77
N ALA A 117 0.42 -17.19 -12.93
CA ALA A 117 0.02 -16.27 -13.99
C ALA A 117 -0.38 -17.02 -15.26
N THR A 118 -1.37 -16.49 -15.97
CA THR A 118 -1.76 -16.95 -17.29
C THR A 118 -1.03 -16.10 -18.32
N ILE A 119 -0.16 -16.71 -19.11
CA ILE A 119 0.52 -16.07 -20.25
C ILE A 119 -0.36 -16.30 -21.48
N THR A 120 -0.61 -15.23 -22.25
CA THR A 120 -1.33 -15.30 -23.53
C THR A 120 -0.37 -15.02 -24.68
N PHE A 121 -0.36 -15.88 -25.69
CA PHE A 121 0.48 -15.74 -26.88
C PHE A 121 -0.26 -15.01 -28.02
N LYS A 122 0.46 -14.30 -28.89
CA LYS A 122 -0.13 -13.61 -30.05
C LYS A 122 -0.70 -14.56 -31.10
N SER A 123 -0.16 -15.78 -31.17
CA SER A 123 -0.61 -16.87 -32.03
C SER A 123 -0.59 -18.17 -31.25
N ALA A 124 -1.39 -19.14 -31.68
CA ALA A 124 -1.35 -20.47 -31.10
C ALA A 124 0.06 -21.06 -31.24
N VAL A 125 0.58 -21.62 -30.14
CA VAL A 125 1.83 -22.36 -30.13
C VAL A 125 1.53 -23.85 -30.12
N GLU A 126 2.35 -24.65 -30.81
CA GLU A 126 2.21 -26.09 -30.86
C GLU A 126 3.56 -26.72 -30.50
N GLY A 127 3.57 -27.56 -29.45
CA GLY A 127 4.78 -28.25 -29.02
C GLY A 127 5.90 -27.32 -28.52
N VAL A 128 5.58 -26.26 -27.79
CA VAL A 128 6.56 -25.44 -27.06
C VAL A 128 6.62 -25.89 -25.61
N THR A 129 7.79 -25.88 -24.99
CA THR A 129 7.99 -26.23 -23.58
C THR A 129 8.55 -25.07 -22.78
N LEU A 130 8.08 -24.90 -21.54
CA LEU A 130 8.71 -24.09 -20.50
C LEU A 130 9.12 -25.00 -19.36
N GLY A 131 10.42 -25.28 -19.23
CA GLY A 131 10.90 -26.37 -18.39
C GLY A 131 10.26 -27.69 -18.82
N ASN A 132 9.62 -28.40 -17.88
CA ASN A 132 8.93 -29.67 -18.15
C ASN A 132 7.47 -29.50 -18.61
N THR A 133 6.98 -28.26 -18.72
CA THR A 133 5.58 -27.99 -19.08
C THR A 133 5.45 -27.82 -20.58
N THR A 134 4.76 -28.75 -21.24
CA THR A 134 4.36 -28.61 -22.65
C THR A 134 3.17 -27.66 -22.77
N ILE A 135 3.24 -26.75 -23.73
CA ILE A 135 2.26 -25.71 -23.98
C ILE A 135 1.69 -25.92 -25.38
N THR A 136 0.36 -25.86 -25.48
CA THR A 136 -0.37 -25.93 -26.75
C THR A 136 -1.54 -24.96 -26.71
N GLY A 137 -1.79 -24.25 -27.82
CA GLY A 137 -2.84 -23.24 -27.94
C GLY A 137 -2.36 -21.82 -27.68
N THR A 138 -3.27 -20.92 -27.31
CA THR A 138 -3.02 -19.47 -27.23
C THR A 138 -2.69 -18.98 -25.82
N SER A 139 -2.70 -19.85 -24.81
CA SER A 139 -2.37 -19.45 -23.44
C SER A 139 -1.86 -20.62 -22.60
N ALA A 140 -1.09 -20.31 -21.57
CA ALA A 140 -0.65 -21.29 -20.56
C ALA A 140 -0.67 -20.68 -19.16
N GLU A 141 -1.03 -21.48 -18.16
CA GLU A 141 -0.78 -21.14 -16.77
C GLU A 141 0.65 -21.53 -16.40
N ILE A 142 1.39 -20.58 -15.82
CA ILE A 142 2.79 -20.73 -15.46
C ILE A 142 2.97 -20.34 -14.00
N PRO A 143 3.60 -21.21 -13.18
CA PRO A 143 3.98 -20.87 -11.82
C PRO A 143 5.25 -20.00 -11.81
N PHE A 144 5.25 -19.00 -10.94
CA PHE A 144 6.38 -18.12 -10.64
C PHE A 144 6.77 -18.33 -9.19
N GLU A 145 7.97 -18.84 -8.97
CA GLU A 145 8.57 -18.86 -7.63
C GLU A 145 9.11 -17.48 -7.29
N ILE A 146 8.74 -17.00 -6.11
CA ILE A 146 9.06 -15.66 -5.62
C ILE A 146 9.74 -15.83 -4.26
N PRO A 147 11.08 -15.83 -4.23
CA PRO A 147 11.82 -15.94 -2.99
C PRO A 147 11.64 -14.68 -2.14
N THR A 148 11.54 -14.83 -0.82
CA THR A 148 11.45 -13.69 0.12
C THR A 148 12.64 -12.74 -0.02
N ALA A 149 13.84 -13.31 -0.23
CA ALA A 149 15.08 -12.57 -0.39
C ALA A 149 15.17 -11.77 -1.70
N GLU A 150 14.29 -12.03 -2.67
CA GLU A 150 14.25 -11.33 -3.96
C GLU A 150 13.21 -10.20 -3.98
N LEU A 151 12.10 -10.38 -3.26
CA LEU A 151 11.04 -9.37 -3.17
C LEU A 151 11.22 -8.51 -1.90
N THR A 152 12.32 -7.76 -1.85
CA THR A 152 12.62 -6.80 -0.78
C THR A 152 12.53 -5.37 -1.30
N LYS A 153 12.27 -4.41 -0.40
CA LYS A 153 12.25 -2.98 -0.76
C LYS A 153 13.55 -2.55 -1.44
N GLU A 154 14.69 -2.92 -0.86
CA GLU A 154 16.02 -2.59 -1.38
C GLU A 154 16.22 -3.08 -2.82
N LYS A 155 15.87 -4.32 -3.14
CA LYS A 155 16.01 -4.86 -4.50
C LYS A 155 15.06 -4.22 -5.50
N LEU A 156 13.84 -3.92 -5.07
CA LEU A 156 12.84 -3.25 -5.91
C LEU A 156 13.22 -1.78 -6.20
N GLU A 157 13.90 -1.11 -5.26
CA GLU A 157 14.47 0.23 -5.43
C GLU A 157 15.78 0.24 -6.24
N ALA A 158 16.64 -0.77 -6.06
CA ALA A 158 17.90 -0.91 -6.80
C ALA A 158 17.72 -1.24 -8.29
N GLY A 159 16.52 -1.67 -8.68
CA GLY A 159 16.11 -1.66 -10.08
C GLY A 159 15.25 -2.83 -10.49
N PHE A 160 15.41 -4.03 -9.90
CA PHE A 160 14.55 -5.18 -10.21
C PHE A 160 14.94 -6.49 -9.49
N PHE A 161 13.95 -7.38 -9.35
CA PHE A 161 14.14 -8.84 -9.36
C PHE A 161 13.96 -9.37 -10.79
N LYS A 162 14.78 -10.34 -11.20
CA LYS A 162 14.71 -10.96 -12.53
C LYS A 162 14.43 -12.45 -12.46
N LYS A 163 13.52 -12.92 -13.31
CA LYS A 163 13.28 -14.34 -13.58
C LYS A 163 13.28 -14.58 -15.08
N GLU A 164 14.09 -15.53 -15.55
CA GLU A 164 14.06 -15.93 -16.95
C GLU A 164 13.00 -17.01 -17.18
N LEU A 165 12.21 -16.82 -18.24
CA LEU A 165 11.36 -17.83 -18.86
C LEU A 165 12.04 -18.28 -20.14
N VAL A 166 12.41 -19.55 -20.19
CA VAL A 166 13.13 -20.14 -21.32
C VAL A 166 12.18 -21.08 -22.03
N PHE A 167 11.68 -20.65 -23.18
CA PHE A 167 10.83 -21.47 -24.05
C PHE A 167 11.71 -22.20 -25.05
N SER A 168 11.45 -23.49 -25.24
CA SER A 168 12.11 -24.30 -26.27
C SER A 168 11.06 -25.08 -27.06
N LYS A 169 11.45 -25.63 -28.21
CA LYS A 169 10.58 -26.59 -28.89
C LYS A 169 10.63 -27.93 -28.15
N ALA A 170 9.51 -28.65 -28.10
CA ALA A 170 9.45 -29.95 -27.45
C ALA A 170 10.42 -30.92 -28.15
N GLY A 171 11.34 -31.51 -27.38
CA GLY A 171 12.37 -32.41 -27.89
C GLY A 171 13.53 -31.73 -28.63
N ASP A 172 13.58 -30.40 -28.69
CA ASP A 172 14.67 -29.64 -29.31
C ASP A 172 15.13 -28.49 -28.38
N THR A 173 16.38 -28.59 -27.92
CA THR A 173 17.00 -27.62 -27.01
C THR A 173 17.76 -26.49 -27.71
N SER A 174 17.88 -26.53 -29.04
CA SER A 174 18.60 -25.51 -29.83
C SER A 174 17.71 -24.31 -30.20
N SER A 175 16.43 -24.55 -30.47
CA SER A 175 15.47 -23.48 -30.77
C SER A 175 14.91 -22.84 -29.49
N VAL A 176 15.55 -21.78 -28.98
CA VAL A 176 15.18 -21.15 -27.71
C VAL A 176 14.63 -19.72 -27.88
N LYS A 177 13.59 -19.38 -27.12
CA LYS A 177 13.12 -18.00 -26.91
C LYS A 177 13.11 -17.68 -25.42
N LYS A 178 13.82 -16.62 -25.04
CA LYS A 178 13.90 -16.17 -23.63
C LYS A 178 13.07 -14.92 -23.41
N TYR A 179 12.35 -14.90 -22.30
CA TYR A 179 11.75 -13.70 -21.73
C TYR A 179 12.31 -13.47 -20.33
N THR A 180 12.77 -12.26 -20.05
CA THR A 180 13.15 -11.84 -18.71
C THR A 180 11.97 -11.14 -18.07
N VAL A 181 11.39 -11.76 -17.05
CA VAL A 181 10.41 -11.11 -16.17
C VAL A 181 11.16 -10.24 -15.20
N VAL A 182 10.83 -8.96 -15.20
CA VAL A 182 11.46 -7.92 -14.39
C VAL A 182 10.39 -7.39 -13.43
N VAL A 183 10.55 -7.66 -12.14
CA VAL A 183 9.66 -7.12 -11.09
C VAL A 183 10.33 -5.91 -10.47
N LYS A 184 9.68 -4.75 -10.49
CA LYS A 184 10.21 -3.48 -10.00
C LYS A 184 9.08 -2.61 -9.45
N PHE A 185 9.41 -1.58 -8.68
CA PHE A 185 8.42 -0.55 -8.37
C PHE A 185 8.06 0.26 -9.62
N SER A 186 6.82 0.71 -9.67
CA SER A 186 6.39 1.77 -10.58
C SER A 186 7.11 3.06 -10.21
N ASN A 187 7.46 3.82 -11.24
CA ASN A 187 8.01 5.16 -11.08
C ASN A 187 6.91 6.21 -10.80
N ASP A 188 5.64 5.84 -11.00
CA ASP A 188 4.50 6.70 -10.76
C ASP A 188 4.16 6.71 -9.27
N LYS A 189 4.66 7.73 -8.57
CA LYS A 189 4.39 7.96 -7.15
C LYS A 189 3.33 9.04 -7.01
N SER A 190 2.24 8.73 -6.34
CA SER A 190 1.22 9.71 -5.95
C SER A 190 1.80 10.73 -4.97
N ASP A 191 1.47 12.01 -5.17
CA ASP A 191 1.75 13.15 -4.29
C ASP A 191 0.61 13.42 -3.28
N LYS A 192 -0.48 12.64 -3.38
CA LYS A 192 -1.69 12.86 -2.59
C LYS A 192 -1.51 12.43 -1.14
N CYS A 193 -1.63 13.39 -0.23
CA CYS A 193 -1.62 13.19 1.23
C CYS A 193 -2.76 13.94 1.95
N ASP A 194 -3.80 14.33 1.21
CA ASP A 194 -4.97 15.02 1.73
C ASP A 194 -6.03 14.07 2.31
N ILE A 195 -6.42 14.28 3.57
CA ILE A 195 -7.60 13.66 4.18
C ILE A 195 -8.80 14.57 3.88
N LYS A 196 -9.79 14.08 3.14
CA LYS A 196 -10.96 14.90 2.81
C LYS A 196 -11.89 15.06 4.00
N GLN A 197 -12.78 16.06 3.92
CA GLN A 197 -13.88 16.21 4.86
C GLN A 197 -14.71 14.91 4.93
N GLY A 198 -14.93 14.41 6.14
CA GLY A 198 -15.66 13.15 6.39
C GLY A 198 -14.82 11.87 6.23
N GLU A 199 -13.55 11.97 5.83
CA GLU A 199 -12.65 10.81 5.74
C GLU A 199 -11.88 10.53 7.02
N PHE A 200 -11.97 11.39 8.04
CA PHE A 200 -11.47 11.12 9.39
C PHE A 200 -12.63 10.70 10.30
N GLY A 201 -12.63 9.46 10.79
CA GLY A 201 -13.76 8.96 11.59
C GLY A 201 -13.46 7.74 12.46
N PHE A 202 -14.47 7.36 13.23
CA PHE A 202 -14.43 6.34 14.29
C PHE A 202 -15.58 5.35 14.09
N ILE A 203 -15.30 4.06 14.16
CA ILE A 203 -16.28 2.98 14.16
C ILE A 203 -16.72 2.73 15.60
N VAL A 204 -18.00 2.91 15.88
CA VAL A 204 -18.59 2.69 17.21
C VAL A 204 -18.48 1.21 17.59
N ALA A 205 -18.01 0.95 18.81
CA ALA A 205 -17.92 -0.38 19.41
C ALA A 205 -18.87 -0.51 20.61
N ASP A 206 -19.20 -1.75 21.01
CA ASP A 206 -19.98 -1.96 22.24
C ASP A 206 -19.19 -1.60 23.50
N THR A 207 -17.89 -1.92 23.53
CA THR A 207 -16.97 -1.69 24.65
C THR A 207 -15.56 -1.37 24.14
N GLY A 208 -14.71 -0.79 25.00
CA GLY A 208 -13.31 -0.48 24.67
C GLY A 208 -13.15 0.82 23.87
N ALA A 209 -12.20 0.86 22.94
CA ALA A 209 -12.01 2.03 22.08
C ALA A 209 -13.25 2.30 21.25
N ASN A 210 -13.63 3.57 21.12
CA ASN A 210 -14.86 4.01 20.46
C ASN A 210 -16.14 3.38 21.06
N ALA A 211 -16.15 3.08 22.37
CA ALA A 211 -17.35 2.58 23.02
C ALA A 211 -18.56 3.51 22.77
N LYS A 212 -19.73 2.94 22.48
CA LYS A 212 -20.97 3.69 22.21
C LYS A 212 -21.34 4.68 23.32
N ALA A 213 -20.96 4.39 24.56
CA ALA A 213 -21.15 5.27 25.71
C ALA A 213 -20.39 6.60 25.61
N SER A 214 -19.33 6.67 24.79
CA SER A 214 -18.50 7.85 24.58
C SER A 214 -19.08 8.86 23.59
N PHE A 215 -20.01 8.43 22.75
CA PHE A 215 -20.61 9.27 21.72
C PHE A 215 -21.94 9.86 22.17
N ASN A 216 -22.37 10.92 21.49
CA ASN A 216 -23.64 11.59 21.75
C ASN A 216 -24.81 10.60 21.57
N GLN A 217 -25.67 10.49 22.58
CA GLN A 217 -26.80 9.55 22.64
C GLN A 217 -28.15 10.24 22.49
N HIS A 218 -28.20 11.46 21.93
CA HIS A 218 -29.44 12.20 21.79
C HIS A 218 -30.53 11.34 21.10
N GLY A 219 -31.55 10.94 21.86
CA GLY A 219 -32.63 10.03 21.44
C GLY A 219 -32.24 8.55 21.49
N THR A 220 -31.23 8.12 20.75
CA THR A 220 -30.79 6.71 20.72
C THR A 220 -29.28 6.62 20.61
N ALA A 221 -28.66 5.82 21.48
CA ALA A 221 -27.23 5.57 21.41
C ALA A 221 -26.84 5.01 20.03
N PRO A 222 -25.71 5.45 19.45
CA PRO A 222 -25.27 4.91 18.17
C PRO A 222 -25.01 3.41 18.29
N THR A 223 -25.47 2.66 17.30
CA THR A 223 -25.26 1.21 17.23
C THR A 223 -23.80 0.91 16.93
N ALA A 224 -23.30 -0.24 17.42
CA ALA A 224 -22.00 -0.75 17.04
C ALA A 224 -21.89 -0.88 15.50
N GLY A 225 -20.72 -0.58 14.96
CA GLY A 225 -20.46 -0.53 13.52
C GLY A 225 -20.84 0.80 12.84
N LYS A 226 -21.54 1.72 13.52
CA LYS A 226 -21.82 3.06 12.99
C LYS A 226 -20.51 3.85 12.89
N ILE A 227 -20.33 4.57 11.77
CA ILE A 227 -19.22 5.50 11.60
C ILE A 227 -19.64 6.88 12.13
N ILE A 228 -18.83 7.45 13.02
CA ILE A 228 -18.90 8.84 13.46
C ILE A 228 -17.70 9.58 12.89
N ALA A 229 -17.94 10.53 11.98
CA ALA A 229 -16.87 11.35 11.41
C ALA A 229 -16.50 12.49 12.37
N ALA A 230 -15.22 12.80 12.48
CA ALA A 230 -14.77 14.02 13.12
C ALA A 230 -15.18 15.25 12.30
N HIS A 231 -15.44 16.36 12.97
CA HIS A 231 -15.71 17.62 12.31
C HIS A 231 -14.43 18.18 11.69
N TYR A 232 -14.44 18.44 10.38
CA TYR A 232 -13.33 19.12 9.72
C TYR A 232 -13.45 20.63 9.92
N VAL A 233 -12.44 21.25 10.50
CA VAL A 233 -12.40 22.71 10.68
C VAL A 233 -11.91 23.34 9.39
N THR A 234 -12.84 23.96 8.65
CA THR A 234 -12.52 24.67 7.40
C THR A 234 -11.45 25.72 7.65
N PRO A 235 -10.33 25.71 6.88
CA PRO A 235 -9.32 26.74 6.95
C PRO A 235 -9.89 28.14 6.71
N SER A 236 -9.41 29.13 7.45
CA SER A 236 -9.77 30.53 7.31
C SER A 236 -8.51 31.39 7.27
N ASN A 237 -8.38 32.26 6.26
CA ASN A 237 -7.23 33.18 6.13
C ASN A 237 -5.84 32.50 6.19
N GLY A 238 -5.72 31.25 5.73
CA GLY A 238 -4.44 30.52 5.74
C GLY A 238 -3.94 30.15 7.14
N ASP A 239 -4.85 29.97 8.10
CA ASP A 239 -4.56 29.51 9.47
C ASP A 239 -4.28 27.99 9.54
N LYS A 240 -4.69 27.23 8.52
CA LYS A 240 -4.52 25.78 8.39
C LYS A 240 -4.19 25.43 6.94
N ASP A 241 -2.91 25.43 6.60
CA ASP A 241 -2.40 25.13 5.25
C ASP A 241 -1.82 23.72 5.13
N GLY A 242 -1.83 22.95 6.22
CA GLY A 242 -1.28 21.60 6.27
C GLY A 242 0.22 21.56 6.52
N SER A 243 0.87 22.70 6.80
CA SER A 243 2.25 22.75 7.32
C SER A 243 2.31 22.36 8.80
N GLN A 244 3.51 22.04 9.29
CA GLN A 244 3.71 21.62 10.68
C GLN A 244 3.24 22.66 11.71
N THR A 245 3.39 23.95 11.42
CA THR A 245 2.97 25.03 12.32
C THR A 245 1.49 25.39 12.17
N LYS A 246 0.85 24.96 11.07
CA LYS A 246 -0.54 25.23 10.73
C LYS A 246 -1.23 23.96 10.19
N PRO A 247 -1.32 22.89 11.01
CA PRO A 247 -1.90 21.64 10.57
C PRO A 247 -3.38 21.80 10.25
N PHE A 248 -3.89 21.00 9.33
CA PHE A 248 -5.34 20.84 9.17
C PHE A 248 -5.94 20.26 10.45
N GLU A 249 -7.15 20.67 10.81
CA GLU A 249 -7.75 20.28 12.09
C GLU A 249 -9.05 19.49 11.91
N PHE A 250 -9.12 18.40 12.65
CA PHE A 250 -10.32 17.63 12.91
C PHE A 250 -10.69 17.74 14.38
N GLU A 251 -11.98 17.80 14.67
CA GLU A 251 -12.51 17.97 16.01
C GLU A 251 -13.49 16.85 16.33
N LEU A 252 -13.33 16.25 17.51
CA LEU A 252 -14.33 15.40 18.14
C LEU A 252 -14.98 16.23 19.25
N ARG A 253 -16.15 16.81 18.93
CA ARG A 253 -16.73 17.93 19.70
C ARG A 253 -17.65 17.41 20.80
N LYS A 254 -17.71 18.15 21.91
CA LYS A 254 -18.67 17.91 22.98
C LYS A 254 -20.09 18.08 22.45
N GLY A 255 -20.94 17.10 22.74
CA GLY A 255 -22.38 17.26 22.55
C GLY A 255 -22.91 18.43 23.39
N LYS A 256 -24.10 18.95 23.09
CA LYS A 256 -24.84 19.82 24.03
C LYS A 256 -26.12 19.15 24.50
N SER A 257 -26.57 19.53 25.69
CA SER A 257 -27.72 18.93 26.36
C SER A 257 -29.05 19.10 25.60
N SER A 258 -29.14 20.12 24.76
CA SER A 258 -30.38 20.54 24.08
C SER A 258 -30.36 20.40 22.55
N ASP A 259 -29.26 19.90 21.97
CA ASP A 259 -29.15 19.71 20.52
C ASP A 259 -28.34 18.44 20.16
N ALA A 260 -28.41 18.06 18.88
CA ALA A 260 -27.59 17.00 18.31
C ALA A 260 -26.22 17.52 17.81
N ALA A 261 -25.80 18.72 18.20
CA ALA A 261 -24.51 19.27 17.78
C ALA A 261 -23.39 18.61 18.60
N GLY A 262 -22.33 18.17 17.91
CA GLY A 262 -21.19 17.50 18.53
C GLY A 262 -21.33 15.98 18.65
N GLU A 263 -20.19 15.32 18.53
CA GLU A 263 -20.09 13.87 18.36
C GLU A 263 -19.99 13.12 19.70
N LEU A 264 -19.53 13.77 20.76
CA LEU A 264 -19.31 13.20 22.10
C LEU A 264 -20.51 13.38 23.03
N ALA A 265 -20.51 12.65 24.15
CA ALA A 265 -21.53 12.78 25.19
C ALA A 265 -21.74 14.24 25.66
N ALA A 266 -23.01 14.61 25.83
CA ALA A 266 -23.50 16.00 25.84
C ALA A 266 -23.17 16.88 27.06
N THR A 267 -22.62 16.34 28.14
CA THR A 267 -22.45 17.10 29.40
C THR A 267 -21.00 17.19 29.83
N ASN A 268 -20.23 16.12 29.65
CA ASN A 268 -18.84 16.06 30.11
C ASN A 268 -17.84 15.81 28.95
N GLY A 269 -18.33 15.66 27.72
CA GLY A 269 -17.49 15.17 26.63
C GLY A 269 -16.91 13.80 26.94
N ALA A 270 -15.70 13.56 26.43
CA ALA A 270 -14.86 12.42 26.75
C ALA A 270 -14.12 12.61 28.08
N THR A 271 -14.02 11.55 28.87
CA THR A 271 -13.32 11.43 30.15
C THR A 271 -12.03 10.60 30.02
N SER A 272 -11.20 10.53 31.06
CA SER A 272 -9.94 9.77 31.01
C SER A 272 -10.08 8.26 30.90
N GLY A 273 -11.25 7.71 31.24
CA GLY A 273 -11.57 6.30 31.02
C GLY A 273 -12.05 5.98 29.60
N GLN A 274 -12.20 7.00 28.74
CA GLN A 274 -12.69 6.84 27.37
C GLN A 274 -11.55 6.96 26.38
N TYR A 275 -11.54 6.01 25.45
CA TYR A 275 -10.47 5.83 24.48
C TYR A 275 -11.03 5.86 23.07
N PHE A 276 -10.27 6.44 22.14
CA PHE A 276 -10.65 6.54 20.74
C PHE A 276 -9.53 6.05 19.82
N LYS A 277 -9.95 5.54 18.66
CA LYS A 277 -9.08 5.23 17.52
C LYS A 277 -9.79 5.57 16.22
N ALA A 278 -9.11 6.23 15.30
CA ALA A 278 -9.67 6.65 14.02
C ALA A 278 -9.71 5.47 13.01
N ASP A 279 -10.36 4.37 13.38
CA ASP A 279 -10.43 3.13 12.60
C ASP A 279 -11.36 3.21 11.37
N ALA A 280 -12.08 4.32 11.19
CA ALA A 280 -12.73 4.66 9.92
C ALA A 280 -11.96 5.70 9.10
N LEU A 281 -10.72 6.07 9.51
CA LEU A 281 -9.85 6.97 8.74
C LEU A 281 -9.59 6.40 7.35
N LYS A 282 -9.79 7.24 6.34
CA LYS A 282 -9.40 6.97 4.95
C LYS A 282 -8.24 7.87 4.58
N LEU A 283 -7.21 7.27 4.00
CA LEU A 283 -6.09 7.99 3.40
C LEU A 283 -6.16 7.83 1.88
N PRO A 284 -5.57 8.78 1.11
CA PRO A 284 -5.31 8.55 -0.30
C PRO A 284 -4.56 7.24 -0.53
N ASP A 285 -4.84 6.57 -1.64
CA ASP A 285 -4.16 5.33 -2.02
C ASP A 285 -2.64 5.52 -2.01
N GLY A 286 -1.95 4.63 -1.29
CA GLY A 286 -0.50 4.64 -1.13
C GLY A 286 0.04 5.57 -0.05
N ALA A 287 -0.78 6.48 0.48
CA ALA A 287 -0.38 7.35 1.59
C ALA A 287 -0.39 6.57 2.93
N TYR A 288 0.46 7.00 3.86
CA TYR A 288 0.60 6.38 5.17
C TYR A 288 0.82 7.42 6.26
N ILE A 289 0.63 6.98 7.51
CA ILE A 289 0.90 7.82 8.69
C ILE A 289 2.34 7.58 9.12
N GLU A 290 3.15 8.62 9.10
CA GLU A 290 4.50 8.59 9.64
C GLU A 290 4.44 9.03 11.10
N VAL A 291 5.01 8.23 12.00
CA VAL A 291 5.12 8.53 13.43
C VAL A 291 6.57 8.82 13.79
N ASP A 292 6.78 9.60 14.84
CA ASP A 292 8.14 9.85 15.33
C ASP A 292 8.71 8.61 16.03
N ASN A 293 10.01 8.39 15.85
CA ASN A 293 10.74 7.27 16.48
C ASN A 293 10.75 7.36 18.01
N THR A 294 10.57 8.56 18.57
CA THR A 294 10.47 8.77 20.02
C THR A 294 9.04 9.15 20.39
N PRO A 295 8.31 8.29 21.10
CA PRO A 295 6.97 8.60 21.57
C PRO A 295 6.96 9.84 22.47
N GLY A 296 6.10 10.81 22.16
CA GLY A 296 5.90 11.99 23.00
C GLY A 296 5.26 11.58 24.33
N SER A 297 5.80 12.10 25.42
CA SER A 297 5.18 11.95 26.74
C SER A 297 3.80 12.58 26.75
N THR A 298 2.85 11.91 27.41
CA THR A 298 1.47 12.37 27.60
C THR A 298 1.37 13.71 28.35
N SER A 299 2.47 14.21 28.94
CA SER A 299 2.44 15.41 29.79
C SER A 299 2.61 16.74 29.06
N ASN A 300 3.12 16.78 27.82
CA ASN A 300 3.15 18.01 27.02
C ASN A 300 3.70 17.73 25.61
N THR A 301 2.89 18.08 24.61
CA THR A 301 3.24 18.57 23.26
C THR A 301 4.57 18.10 22.63
N ALA A 302 4.51 17.27 21.59
CA ALA A 302 5.24 17.48 20.32
C ALA A 302 5.29 16.26 19.39
N ALA A 303 5.07 15.04 19.88
CA ALA A 303 5.27 13.86 19.04
C ALA A 303 4.01 13.48 18.25
N ASP A 304 4.23 13.14 16.98
CA ASP A 304 3.18 12.63 16.12
C ASP A 304 2.72 11.24 16.59
N VAL A 305 1.40 11.09 16.79
CA VAL A 305 0.77 9.82 17.15
C VAL A 305 0.15 9.17 15.92
N ASN A 306 0.05 7.83 15.88
CA ASN A 306 -0.81 7.19 14.88
C ASN A 306 -2.26 7.19 15.40
N PRO A 307 -3.20 7.93 14.79
CA PRO A 307 -4.58 8.00 15.27
C PRO A 307 -5.34 6.68 15.16
N ILE A 308 -4.86 5.71 14.36
CA ILE A 308 -5.49 4.39 14.17
C ILE A 308 -5.00 3.39 15.23
N THR A 309 -3.69 3.32 15.45
CA THR A 309 -3.07 2.31 16.31
C THR A 309 -2.65 2.84 17.68
N GLY A 310 -2.72 4.15 17.90
CA GLY A 310 -2.01 4.80 18.99
C GLY A 310 -0.50 4.73 18.75
N ASN A 311 0.26 4.99 19.80
CA ASN A 311 1.71 4.89 19.76
C ASN A 311 2.20 3.56 20.40
N SER A 312 3.20 2.95 19.79
CA SER A 312 3.52 1.51 19.83
C SER A 312 4.37 1.04 21.01
N SER A 313 4.76 1.92 21.93
CA SER A 313 5.76 1.61 22.97
C SER A 313 5.22 1.12 24.34
N SER A 314 3.90 0.95 24.53
CA SER A 314 3.35 0.44 25.80
C SER A 314 2.27 -0.63 25.60
N ASN A 315 2.45 -1.77 26.27
CA ASN A 315 1.65 -2.98 26.12
C ASN A 315 0.47 -3.01 27.11
N THR A 316 0.46 -2.09 28.08
CA THR A 316 -0.47 -2.09 29.22
C THR A 316 -1.37 -0.85 29.26
N ASP A 317 -1.03 0.21 28.53
CA ASP A 317 -1.85 1.44 28.46
C ASP A 317 -1.60 2.20 27.13
N GLY A 318 -1.31 1.45 26.06
CA GLY A 318 -0.73 1.90 24.79
C GLY A 318 -1.46 3.05 24.09
N GLN A 319 -1.20 4.28 24.53
CA GLN A 319 -1.20 5.53 23.76
C GLN A 319 -2.40 5.73 22.83
N GLN A 320 -3.59 5.38 23.32
CA GLN A 320 -4.85 5.61 22.65
C GLN A 320 -5.24 7.10 22.78
N LEU A 321 -5.99 7.61 21.79
CA LEU A 321 -6.47 8.99 21.82
C LEU A 321 -7.46 9.11 22.99
N LYS A 322 -7.07 9.77 24.08
CA LYS A 322 -7.82 9.85 25.34
C LYS A 322 -7.69 11.22 26.00
N VAL A 323 -8.54 11.52 26.98
CA VAL A 323 -8.38 12.78 27.75
C VAL A 323 -7.53 12.47 28.99
N ASN A 324 -6.49 13.25 29.29
CA ASN A 324 -5.58 12.93 30.41
C ASN A 324 -6.15 13.24 31.81
N SER A 325 -7.24 14.00 31.90
CA SER A 325 -7.81 14.43 33.19
C SER A 325 -9.06 13.64 33.59
N SER A 326 -9.12 13.22 34.86
CA SER A 326 -10.26 12.52 35.48
C SER A 326 -11.48 13.42 35.76
N THR A 327 -11.35 14.75 35.61
CA THR A 327 -12.45 15.74 35.78
C THR A 327 -12.85 16.41 34.46
N ALA A 328 -12.50 15.75 33.35
CA ALA A 328 -12.57 16.15 31.95
C ALA A 328 -13.68 17.15 31.54
N THR A 329 -13.23 18.36 31.19
CA THR A 329 -13.95 19.30 30.29
C THR A 329 -13.01 20.00 29.31
N THR A 330 -11.69 19.85 29.49
CA THR A 330 -10.63 20.47 28.70
C THR A 330 -10.38 19.71 27.39
N ALA A 331 -10.11 20.49 26.33
CA ALA A 331 -9.75 19.96 25.04
C ALA A 331 -8.35 19.31 25.07
N GLN A 332 -8.18 18.19 24.37
CA GLN A 332 -6.89 17.51 24.21
C GLN A 332 -6.59 17.39 22.71
N SER A 333 -5.42 17.85 22.29
CA SER A 333 -5.00 17.79 20.89
C SER A 333 -3.89 16.76 20.67
N TYR A 334 -3.90 16.19 19.47
CA TYR A 334 -2.94 15.21 18.97
C TYR A 334 -2.52 15.59 17.56
N THR A 335 -1.22 15.60 17.27
CA THR A 335 -0.73 15.82 15.91
C THR A 335 -0.34 14.50 15.26
N PHE A 336 -0.43 14.45 13.94
CA PHE A 336 0.06 13.37 13.12
C PHE A 336 0.34 13.88 11.71
N ARG A 337 1.15 13.15 10.94
CA ARG A 337 1.45 13.51 9.56
C ARG A 337 1.14 12.38 8.60
N VAL A 338 0.57 12.75 7.46
CA VAL A 338 0.32 11.85 6.34
C VAL A 338 1.39 12.09 5.29
N VAL A 339 1.99 11.01 4.81
CA VAL A 339 3.06 11.03 3.82
C VAL A 339 2.56 10.33 2.56
N ALA A 340 2.68 11.01 1.43
CA ALA A 340 2.37 10.47 0.10
C ALA A 340 3.49 9.53 -0.39
N GLN A 341 3.27 8.87 -1.52
CA GLN A 341 4.24 7.90 -2.07
C GLN A 341 5.53 8.57 -2.53
N ASP A 342 5.45 9.82 -3.00
CA ASP A 342 6.61 10.63 -3.42
C ASP A 342 7.42 11.20 -2.24
N GLY A 343 6.90 11.10 -1.02
CA GLY A 343 7.49 11.66 0.20
C GLY A 343 6.92 13.02 0.61
N SER A 344 6.00 13.61 -0.17
CA SER A 344 5.27 14.83 0.19
C SER A 344 4.48 14.61 1.48
N LYS A 345 4.41 15.64 2.33
CA LYS A 345 3.83 15.53 3.69
C LYS A 345 2.77 16.59 3.94
N LYS A 346 1.73 16.20 4.69
CA LYS A 346 0.76 17.12 5.30
C LYS A 346 0.57 16.80 6.77
N TYR A 347 0.44 17.85 7.58
CA TYR A 347 0.29 17.77 9.02
C TYR A 347 -1.17 17.99 9.41
N TYR A 348 -1.60 17.20 10.38
CA TYR A 348 -2.96 17.17 10.87
C TYR A 348 -2.98 17.21 12.39
N LYS A 349 -4.08 17.71 12.92
CA LYS A 349 -4.37 17.78 14.35
C LYS A 349 -5.76 17.23 14.60
N LEU A 350 -5.89 16.33 15.56
CA LEU A 350 -7.18 15.93 16.13
C LEU A 350 -7.34 16.59 17.49
N THR A 351 -8.44 17.30 17.70
CA THR A 351 -8.81 17.88 18.99
C THR A 351 -10.04 17.16 19.57
N ILE A 352 -9.86 16.47 20.70
CA ILE A 352 -10.93 15.83 21.47
C ILE A 352 -11.47 16.83 22.49
N ASN A 353 -12.77 16.78 22.79
CA ASN A 353 -13.47 17.73 23.67
C ASN A 353 -13.50 19.18 23.14
N ALA A 354 -13.37 19.35 21.82
CA ALA A 354 -13.60 20.64 21.18
C ALA A 354 -15.03 21.15 21.48
N THR A 355 -15.23 22.46 21.48
CA THR A 355 -16.53 23.07 21.72
C THR A 355 -17.37 22.98 20.44
N ALA A 356 -18.57 22.41 20.50
CA ALA A 356 -19.49 22.45 19.38
C ALA A 356 -19.96 23.90 19.10
N PRO A 357 -20.09 24.31 17.82
CA PRO A 357 -20.60 25.63 17.46
C PRO A 357 -21.99 25.84 18.03
N ASN A 358 -22.31 27.08 18.42
CA ASN A 358 -23.57 27.45 19.09
C ASN A 358 -24.82 27.22 18.24
#